data_AF-A0A7C3GTF0-F1
#
_entry.id   AF-A0A7C3GTF0-F1
#
_cell.length_a   1.000
_cell.length_b   1.000
_cell.length_c   1.000
_cell.angle_alpha   90.00
_cell.angle_beta   90.00
_cell.angle_gamma   90.00
#
_symmetry.space_group_name_H-M   'P 1'
#
loop_
_entity.id
_entity.type
_entity.pdbx_description
1 polymer ?
#
loop_
_entity_poly.entity_id
_entity_poly.type
_entity_poly.pdbx_seq_one_letter_code
_entity_poly.pdbx_strand_id
1 'polypeptide(L)'
;MKTFRSAKDLRLFLKRFFRERLPGLPADFRLEVEVYSYRPPRAALRLPVHSEGNPARAHQVDRLVAELEREGLELEVFYLDDEAEALS
;
A
#
# COMPACT_ATOMS: atom_id res chain seq x y z
N MET A 1 15.28 6.24 -11.31
CA MET A 1 13.81 6.25 -11.40
C MET A 1 13.35 4.96 -12.03
N LYS A 2 12.62 4.09 -11.31
CA LYS A 2 12.07 2.86 -11.90
C LYS A 2 11.07 3.23 -13.00
N THR A 3 11.25 2.67 -14.18
CA THR A 3 10.37 2.92 -15.33
C THR A 3 9.37 1.78 -15.46
N PHE A 4 8.13 2.03 -15.04
CA PHE A 4 7.04 1.07 -15.23
C PHE A 4 6.59 1.06 -16.69
N ARG A 5 6.28 -0.14 -17.20
CA ARG A 5 5.83 -0.33 -18.59
C ARG A 5 4.31 -0.27 -18.75
N SER A 6 3.57 -0.46 -17.65
CA SER A 6 2.10 -0.40 -17.63
C SER A 6 1.57 -0.22 -16.20
N ALA A 7 0.28 0.08 -16.06
CA ALA A 7 -0.40 0.07 -14.76
C ALA A 7 -0.35 -1.32 -14.08
N LYS A 8 -0.42 -2.41 -14.86
CA LYS A 8 -0.31 -3.78 -14.36
C LYS A 8 1.07 -4.05 -13.74
N ASP A 9 2.11 -3.51 -14.37
CA ASP A 9 3.50 -3.64 -13.93
C ASP A 9 3.72 -2.91 -12.59
N LEU A 10 3.28 -1.65 -12.49
CA LEU A 10 3.29 -0.89 -11.23
C LEU A 10 2.51 -1.60 -10.12
N ARG A 11 1.30 -2.08 -10.42
CA ARG A 11 0.46 -2.83 -9.48
C ARG A 11 1.17 -4.09 -8.96
N LEU A 12 1.77 -4.87 -9.85
CA LEU A 12 2.46 -6.11 -9.48
C LEU A 12 3.71 -5.82 -8.67
N PHE A 13 4.46 -4.77 -9.02
CA PHE A 13 5.61 -4.30 -8.26
C PHE A 13 5.21 -3.94 -6.82
N LEU A 14 4.20 -3.07 -6.65
CA LEU A 14 3.74 -2.64 -5.31
C LEU A 14 3.29 -3.85 -4.48
N LYS A 15 2.46 -4.75 -5.06
CA LYS A 15 2.01 -5.96 -4.36
C LYS A 15 3.15 -6.86 -3.91
N ARG A 16 4.17 -7.05 -4.75
CA ARG A 16 5.34 -7.87 -4.40
C ARG A 16 6.20 -7.20 -3.33
N PHE A 17 6.47 -5.90 -3.49
CA PHE A 17 7.28 -5.11 -2.57
C PHE A 17 6.73 -5.18 -1.15
N PHE A 18 5.45 -4.88 -0.94
CA PHE A 18 4.86 -4.93 0.40
C PHE A 18 4.79 -6.34 0.96
N ARG A 19 4.46 -7.36 0.14
CA ARG A 19 4.43 -8.76 0.60
C ARG A 19 5.80 -9.27 1.06
N GLU A 20 6.87 -8.86 0.39
CA GLU A 20 8.24 -9.26 0.73
C GLU A 20 8.79 -8.49 1.94
N ARG A 21 8.38 -7.23 2.10
CA ARG A 21 8.89 -6.33 3.14
C ARG A 21 8.07 -6.32 4.43
N LEU A 22 6.85 -6.85 4.41
CA LEU A 22 5.99 -7.04 5.58
C LEU A 22 5.85 -8.55 5.86
N PRO A 23 6.81 -9.18 6.57
CA PRO A 23 6.65 -10.56 6.98
C PRO A 23 5.59 -10.70 8.08
N GLY A 24 4.97 -11.89 8.17
CA GLY A 24 3.97 -12.22 9.19
C GLY A 24 2.59 -11.62 8.95
N LEU A 25 2.26 -11.25 7.71
CA LEU A 25 0.91 -10.83 7.34
C LEU A 25 -0.05 -12.03 7.51
N PRO A 26 -1.23 -11.82 8.11
CA PRO A 26 -2.23 -12.88 8.22
C PRO A 26 -2.73 -13.28 6.83
N ALA A 27 -3.25 -14.50 6.70
CA ALA A 27 -3.56 -15.12 5.40
C ALA A 27 -4.66 -14.38 4.62
N ASP A 28 -5.50 -13.62 5.33
CA ASP A 28 -6.56 -12.76 4.83
C ASP A 28 -6.09 -11.34 4.48
N PHE A 29 -4.84 -10.99 4.75
CA PHE A 29 -4.29 -9.68 4.40
C PHE A 29 -4.32 -9.47 2.87
N ARG A 30 -5.17 -8.55 2.42
CA ARG A 30 -5.31 -8.16 1.02
C ARG A 30 -4.91 -6.70 0.83
N LEU A 31 -3.68 -6.49 0.36
CA LEU A 31 -3.27 -5.19 -0.17
C LEU A 31 -4.00 -4.93 -1.50
N GLU A 32 -4.86 -3.93 -1.51
CA GLU A 32 -5.46 -3.40 -2.73
C GLU A 32 -4.62 -2.27 -3.28
N VAL A 33 -4.47 -2.26 -4.60
CA VAL A 33 -3.65 -1.29 -5.31
C VAL A 33 -4.41 -0.75 -6.51
N GLU A 34 -4.80 0.50 -6.40
CA GLU A 34 -5.42 1.28 -7.46
C GLU A 34 -4.34 2.15 -8.11
N VAL A 35 -4.16 2.01 -9.42
CA VAL A 35 -3.12 2.75 -10.14
C VAL A 35 -3.78 3.88 -10.90
N TYR A 36 -3.44 5.12 -10.54
CA TYR A 36 -3.92 6.33 -11.21
C TYR A 36 -3.09 6.64 -12.45
N SER A 37 -1.77 6.47 -12.37
CA SER A 37 -0.85 6.66 -13.49
C SER A 37 0.40 5.78 -13.31
N TYR A 38 1.01 5.35 -14.42
CA TYR A 38 2.30 4.62 -14.38
C TYR A 38 3.48 5.47 -14.89
N ARG A 39 3.22 6.66 -15.45
CA ARG A 39 4.21 7.65 -15.89
C ARG A 39 3.64 9.08 -15.83
N PRO A 40 3.92 9.87 -14.77
CA PRO A 40 4.66 9.48 -13.56
C PRO A 40 3.89 8.43 -12.74
N PRO A 41 4.58 7.56 -11.96
CA PRO A 41 3.92 6.51 -11.20
C PRO A 41 3.16 7.10 -10.01
N ARG A 42 1.82 6.90 -10.01
CA ARG A 42 0.92 7.32 -8.95
C ARG A 42 -0.11 6.22 -8.65
N ALA A 43 -0.28 5.88 -7.38
CA ALA A 43 -1.20 4.83 -6.95
C ALA A 43 -1.76 5.05 -5.55
N ALA A 44 -2.94 4.51 -5.29
CA ALA A 44 -3.49 4.35 -3.95
C ALA A 44 -3.28 2.91 -3.45
N LEU A 45 -2.89 2.80 -2.18
CA LEU A 45 -2.73 1.57 -1.42
C LEU A 45 -3.82 1.52 -0.36
N ARG A 46 -4.67 0.49 -0.39
CA ARG A 46 -5.62 0.23 0.70
C ARG A 46 -5.12 -0.97 1.49
N LEU A 47 -4.83 -0.75 2.76
CA LEU A 47 -4.27 -1.75 3.65
C LEU A 47 -5.29 -2.16 4.72
N PRO A 48 -5.55 -3.46 4.90
CA PRO A 48 -6.36 -3.96 6.01
C PRO A 48 -5.50 -4.03 7.28
N VAL A 49 -4.98 -2.89 7.71
CA VAL A 49 -4.24 -2.74 8.96
C VAL A 49 -5.01 -1.75 9.80
N HIS A 50 -5.54 -2.20 10.94
CA HIS A 50 -6.08 -1.30 11.95
C HIS A 50 -4.92 -0.44 12.46
N SER A 51 -4.96 0.86 12.18
CA SER A 51 -3.98 1.82 12.65
C SER A 51 -3.88 1.81 14.18
N GLU A 52 -5.03 1.61 14.85
CA GLU A 52 -5.17 1.52 16.31
C GLU A 52 -4.78 0.16 16.90
N GLY A 53 -5.05 -0.95 16.18
CA GLY A 53 -4.77 -2.31 16.66
C GLY A 53 -3.30 -2.73 16.55
N ASN A 54 -2.52 -2.09 15.67
CA ASN A 54 -1.09 -2.38 15.51
C ASN A 54 -0.28 -1.16 15.01
N PRO A 55 -0.01 -0.17 15.87
CA PRO A 55 0.71 1.05 15.49
C PRO A 55 2.13 0.79 14.96
N ALA A 56 2.78 -0.28 15.43
CA ALA A 56 4.08 -0.69 14.92
C ALA A 56 4.00 -1.13 13.44
N ARG A 57 2.87 -1.73 13.03
CA ARG A 57 2.63 -2.12 11.63
C ARG A 57 2.33 -0.93 10.74
N ALA A 58 1.48 -0.01 11.19
CA ALA A 58 1.21 1.24 10.48
C ALA A 58 2.53 2.00 10.24
N HIS A 59 3.36 2.13 11.28
CA HIS A 59 4.68 2.77 11.14
C HIS A 59 5.60 2.05 10.15
N GLN A 60 5.58 0.71 10.08
CA GLN A 60 6.35 -0.03 9.08
C GLN A 60 5.89 0.27 7.66
N VAL A 61 4.57 0.35 7.44
CA VAL A 61 3.98 0.71 6.14
C VAL A 61 4.38 2.13 5.77
N ASP A 62 4.25 3.10 6.67
CA ASP A 62 4.64 4.50 6.44
C ASP A 62 6.10 4.62 6.01
N ARG A 63 7.02 3.88 6.67
CA ARG A 63 8.44 3.88 6.28
C ARG A 63 8.68 3.32 4.88
N LEU A 64 7.96 2.27 4.51
CA LEU A 64 8.04 1.66 3.18
C LEU A 64 7.48 2.59 2.09
N VAL A 65 6.39 3.30 2.40
CA VAL A 65 5.80 4.29 1.50
C VAL A 65 6.77 5.45 1.29
N ALA A 66 7.34 6.01 2.37
CA ALA A 66 8.33 7.07 2.28
C ALA A 66 9.62 6.66 1.52
N GLU A 67 9.96 5.37 1.47
CA GLU A 67 11.02 4.86 0.59
C GLU A 67 10.64 4.96 -0.89
N LEU A 68 9.43 4.55 -1.25
CA LEU A 68 8.93 4.59 -2.62
C LEU A 68 8.70 6.04 -3.10
N GLU A 69 8.26 6.94 -2.21
CA GLU A 69 8.13 8.36 -2.52
C GLU A 69 9.47 9.02 -2.83
N ARG A 70 10.52 8.68 -2.08
CA ARG A 70 11.89 9.11 -2.39
C ARG A 70 12.40 8.53 -3.71
N GLU A 71 11.91 7.37 -4.16
CA GLU A 71 12.20 6.81 -5.48
C GLU A 71 11.41 7.49 -6.63
N GLY A 72 10.48 8.40 -6.30
CA GLY A 72 9.67 9.17 -7.24
C GLY A 72 8.29 8.57 -7.52
N LEU A 73 7.75 7.74 -6.63
CA LEU A 73 6.38 7.24 -6.70
C LEU A 73 5.46 8.12 -5.85
N GLU A 74 4.34 8.58 -6.39
CA GLU A 74 3.33 9.28 -5.58
C GLU A 74 2.32 8.25 -5.05
N LEU A 75 2.26 8.08 -3.73
CA LEU A 75 1.45 7.04 -3.09
C LEU A 75 0.45 7.62 -2.10
N GLU A 76 -0.82 7.29 -2.29
CA GLU A 76 -1.88 7.57 -1.32
C GLU A 76 -2.11 6.32 -0.48
N VAL A 77 -2.12 6.44 0.85
CA VAL A 77 -2.23 5.31 1.77
C VAL A 77 -3.53 5.43 2.55
N PHE A 78 -4.38 4.41 2.44
CA PHE A 78 -5.63 4.31 3.18
C PHE A 78 -5.53 3.09 4.09
N TYR A 79 -5.53 3.34 5.41
CA TYR A 79 -5.69 2.30 6.41
C TYR A 79 -7.20 2.03 6.58
N LEU A 80 -7.61 0.77 6.62
CA LEU A 80 -8.97 0.44 7.04
C LEU A 80 -9.06 0.72 8.56
N ASP A 81 -9.69 1.83 8.92
CA ASP A 81 -10.36 1.93 10.21
C ASP A 81 -11.68 1.16 10.09
N ASP A 82 -12.09 0.45 11.15
CA ASP A 82 -13.39 -0.21 11.15
C ASP A 82 -14.48 0.85 10.97
N GLU A 83 -14.99 1.00 9.76
CA GLU A 83 -16.38 1.43 9.58
C GLU A 83 -17.26 0.19 9.76
N ALA A 84 -17.34 -0.25 11.01
CA ALA A 84 -18.39 -1.14 11.49
C ALA A 84 -19.29 -0.38 12.46
N GLU A 85 -19.65 0.88 12.16
CA GLU A 85 -20.82 1.51 12.79
C GLU A 85 -21.45 2.61 11.92
N ALA A 86 -21.73 2.29 10.65
CA ALA A 86 -22.71 3.05 9.88
C ALA A 86 -23.31 2.13 8.81
N LEU A 87 -24.17 1.20 9.23
CA LEU A 87 -25.31 0.63 8.50
C LEU A 87 -25.77 -0.70 9.15
N SER A 88 -26.41 -0.62 10.32
CA SER A 88 -27.65 -1.34 10.64
C SER A 88 -28.29 -0.77 11.90
#